data_AF-A0A6V7JT14-F1
#
_entry.id   AF-A0A6V7JT14-F1
#
_cell.length_a   1.000
_cell.length_b   1.000
_cell.length_c   1.000
_cell.angle_alpha   90.00
_cell.angle_beta   90.00
_cell.angle_gamma   90.00
#
_symmetry.space_group_name_H-M   'P 1'
#
loop_
_entity.id
_entity.type
_entity.pdbx_description
1 polymer ?
#
loop_
_entity_poly.entity_id
_entity_poly.type
_entity_poly.pdbx_seq_one_letter_code
_entity_poly.pdbx_strand_id
1 'polypeptide(L)'
;ASARQVQVTLGDYVVNSASESLPAYTFGVREIRVHPYFKFTPQADRFDVAVLRLDRPVHYMPHISPICLPEKNEDFLGQYGWAAGWGALQA
;
A
#
# COMPACT_ATOMS: atom_id res chain seq x y z
N ALA A 1 4.15 11.39 -9.94
CA ALA A 1 4.66 11.78 -8.60
C ALA A 1 6.16 11.53 -8.55
N SER A 2 6.94 12.42 -7.95
CA SER A 2 8.34 12.12 -7.60
C SER A 2 8.38 11.27 -6.33
N ALA A 3 9.31 10.31 -6.23
CA ALA A 3 9.48 9.48 -5.04
C ALA A 3 9.62 10.30 -3.75
N ARG A 4 10.22 11.50 -3.85
CA ARG A 4 10.40 12.43 -2.72
C ARG A 4 9.11 13.04 -2.18
N GLN A 5 8.01 12.96 -2.93
CA GLN A 5 6.71 13.54 -2.56
C GLN A 5 5.78 12.51 -1.91
N VAL A 6 6.21 11.26 -1.77
CA VAL A 6 5.38 10.17 -1.26
C VAL A 6 5.98 9.67 0.05
N GLN A 7 5.11 9.50 1.04
CA GLN A 7 5.41 8.87 2.32
C GLN A 7 4.46 7.69 2.53
N VAL A 8 4.94 6.66 3.22
CA VAL A 8 4.18 5.46 3.56
C VAL A 8 4.18 5.28 5.07
N THR A 9 3.00 5.26 5.69
CA THR A 9 2.86 5.00 7.13
C THR A 9 2.37 3.58 7.36
N LEU A 10 3.03 2.85 8.25
CA LEU A 10 2.71 1.46 8.61
C LEU A 10 2.31 1.36 10.08
N GLY A 11 1.37 0.46 10.38
CA GLY A 11 0.92 0.15 11.75
C GLY A 11 -0.07 1.15 12.34
N ASP A 12 -0.62 2.06 11.54
CA ASP A 12 -1.59 3.06 12.00
C ASP A 12 -3.00 2.44 12.09
N TYR A 13 -3.78 2.80 13.12
CA TYR A 13 -5.19 2.47 13.24
C TYR A 13 -6.07 3.73 13.43
N VAL A 14 -5.61 4.71 14.21
CA VAL A 14 -6.24 6.02 14.38
C VAL A 14 -5.38 7.08 13.70
N VAL A 15 -5.66 7.30 12.42
CA VAL A 15 -4.87 8.19 11.56
C VAL A 15 -4.74 9.59 12.16
N ASN A 16 -3.53 10.15 12.09
CA ASN A 16 -3.15 11.46 12.66
C ASN A 16 -3.27 11.55 14.19
N SER A 17 -3.27 10.42 14.89
CA SER A 17 -3.21 10.37 16.35
C SER A 17 -1.88 9.80 16.84
N ALA A 18 -1.47 10.20 18.04
CA ALA A 18 -0.37 9.60 18.78
C ALA A 18 -0.87 8.84 20.03
N SER A 19 -2.17 8.57 20.11
CA SER A 19 -2.82 7.99 21.30
C SER A 19 -2.71 6.46 21.40
N GLU A 20 -2.07 5.82 20.43
CA GLU A 20 -2.04 4.36 20.31
C GLU A 20 -0.90 3.75 21.12
N SER A 21 -1.13 2.56 21.68
CA SER A 21 -0.13 1.86 22.49
C SER A 21 1.08 1.39 21.68
N LEU A 22 0.85 1.04 20.40
CA LEU A 22 1.88 0.72 19.44
C LEU A 22 1.94 1.86 18.42
N PRO A 23 3.08 2.58 18.29
CA PRO A 23 3.16 3.73 17.42
C PRO A 23 3.19 3.32 15.94
N ALA A 24 2.65 4.19 15.07
CA ALA A 24 2.83 4.10 13.63
C ALA A 24 4.24 4.55 13.21
N TYR A 25 4.69 4.07 12.05
CA TYR A 25 6.02 4.37 11.50
C TYR A 25 5.92 4.88 10.07
N THR A 26 6.48 6.07 9.81
CA THR A 26 6.46 6.70 8.48
C THR A 26 7.78 6.55 7.76
N PHE A 27 7.73 6.07 6.52
CA PHE A 27 8.86 5.79 5.64
C PHE A 27 8.81 6.72 4.41
N GLY A 28 9.98 7.15 3.95
CA GLY A 28 10.10 7.78 2.64
C GLY A 28 10.12 6.73 1.54
N VAL A 29 9.84 7.14 0.30
CA VAL A 29 9.94 6.29 -0.88
C VAL A 29 11.24 6.59 -1.63
N ARG A 30 12.07 5.56 -1.82
CA ARG A 30 13.31 5.64 -2.61
C ARG A 30 13.04 5.54 -4.11
N GLU A 31 12.11 4.68 -4.50
CA GLU A 31 11.83 4.37 -5.90
C GLU A 31 10.35 4.04 -6.09
N ILE A 32 9.76 4.55 -7.18
CA ILE A 32 8.40 4.21 -7.63
C ILE A 32 8.53 3.46 -8.95
N ARG A 33 8.12 2.19 -8.98
CA ARG A 33 8.12 1.35 -10.20
C ARG A 33 6.69 1.09 -10.64
N VAL A 34 6.22 1.87 -11.61
CA VAL A 34 4.91 1.68 -12.25
C VAL A 34 4.99 0.51 -13.23
N HIS A 35 3.93 -0.28 -13.35
CA HIS A 35 3.87 -1.37 -14.32
C HIS A 35 4.17 -0.85 -15.75
N PRO A 36 5.06 -1.49 -16.53
CA PRO A 36 5.54 -0.96 -17.82
C PRO A 36 4.44 -0.78 -18.87
N TYR A 37 3.33 -1.52 -18.74
CA TYR A 37 2.18 -1.44 -19.64
C TYR A 37 1.03 -0.57 -19.13
N PHE A 38 1.15 0.04 -17.96
CA PHE A 38 0.16 1.01 -17.50
C PHE A 38 0.08 2.19 -18.47
N LYS A 39 -1.15 2.65 -18.75
CA LYS A 39 -1.41 3.80 -19.62
C LYS A 39 -2.43 4.70 -18.94
N PHE A 40 -2.11 5.99 -18.88
CA PHE A 40 -3.02 7.01 -18.37
C PHE A 40 -4.01 7.41 -19.48
N THR A 41 -5.03 6.57 -19.69
CA THR A 41 -6.13 6.81 -20.63
C THR A 41 -7.47 6.69 -19.89
N PRO A 42 -8.60 7.10 -20.48
CA PRO A 42 -9.92 6.89 -19.87
C PRO A 42 -10.28 5.42 -19.61
N GLN A 43 -9.49 4.48 -20.14
CA GLN A 43 -9.60 3.03 -19.94
C GLN A 43 -8.44 2.49 -19.07
N ALA A 44 -7.87 3.33 -18.20
CA ALA A 44 -6.65 3.08 -17.42
C ALA A 44 -6.75 1.93 -16.38
N ASP A 45 -7.86 1.19 -16.34
CA ASP A 45 -8.05 0.07 -15.39
C ASP A 45 -7.10 -1.11 -15.67
N ARG A 46 -6.40 -1.12 -16.82
CA ARG A 46 -5.48 -2.21 -17.19
C ARG A 46 -4.08 -1.95 -16.66
N PHE A 47 -3.51 -2.95 -15.99
CA PHE A 47 -2.18 -2.91 -15.39
C PHE A 47 -2.01 -1.80 -14.35
N ASP A 48 -3.10 -1.44 -13.66
CA ASP A 48 -3.09 -0.45 -12.59
C ASP A 48 -2.43 -1.01 -11.33
N VAL A 49 -1.10 -1.04 -11.34
CA VAL A 49 -0.28 -1.52 -10.23
C VAL A 49 1.09 -0.85 -10.26
N ALA A 50 1.62 -0.55 -9.08
CA ALA A 50 2.97 -0.03 -8.89
C ALA A 50 3.60 -0.61 -7.63
N VAL A 51 4.94 -0.68 -7.61
CA VAL A 51 5.72 -1.07 -6.43
C VAL A 51 6.46 0.15 -5.90
N LEU A 52 6.29 0.43 -4.61
CA LEU A 52 7.05 1.45 -3.89
C LEU A 52 8.18 0.77 -3.13
N ARG A 53 9.43 1.17 -3.40
CA ARG A 53 10.58 0.75 -2.60
C ARG A 53 10.82 1.78 -1.50
N LEU A 54 10.66 1.37 -0.25
CA LEU A 54 10.91 2.22 0.90
C LEU A 54 12.39 2.61 1.01
N ASP A 55 12.65 3.75 1.65
CA ASP A 55 13.99 4.31 1.86
C ASP A 55 14.86 3.48 2.82
N ARG A 56 14.23 2.72 3.71
CA ARG A 56 14.88 1.82 4.68
C ARG A 56 14.05 0.56 4.95
N PRO A 57 14.66 -0.52 5.49
CA PRO A 57 13.94 -1.74 5.85
C PRO A 57 12.87 -1.51 6.92
N VAL A 58 11.83 -2.34 6.90
CA VAL A 58 10.75 -2.37 7.91
C VAL A 58 11.00 -3.52 8.87
N HIS A 59 10.85 -3.27 10.17
CA HIS A 59 10.85 -4.32 11.19
C HIS A 59 9.43 -4.84 11.43
N TYR A 60 9.27 -6.16 11.52
CA TYR A 60 7.98 -6.76 11.83
C TYR A 60 7.64 -6.55 13.30
N MET A 61 6.37 -6.26 13.55
CA MET A 61 5.82 -5.97 14.87
C MET A 61 4.40 -6.54 14.95
N PRO A 62 3.79 -6.67 16.14
CA PRO A 62 2.43 -7.21 16.27
C PRO A 62 1.37 -6.51 15.39
N HIS A 63 1.59 -5.24 15.05
CA HIS A 63 0.72 -4.40 14.22
C HIS A 63 1.29 -4.11 12.82
N ILE A 64 2.44 -4.69 12.46
CA ILE A 64 3.10 -4.50 11.16
C ILE A 64 3.56 -5.85 10.60
N SER A 65 2.82 -6.35 9.62
CA SER A 65 3.11 -7.60 8.90
C SER A 65 2.82 -7.46 7.41
N PRO A 66 3.54 -8.19 6.54
CA PRO A 66 3.21 -8.24 5.12
C PRO A 66 1.91 -9.02 4.88
N ILE A 67 1.25 -8.72 3.76
CA ILE A 67 0.22 -9.60 3.18
C ILE A 67 0.87 -10.63 2.25
N CYS A 68 0.25 -11.79 2.11
CA CYS A 68 0.66 -12.78 1.11
C CYS A 68 0.34 -12.30 -0.30
N LEU A 69 1.17 -12.69 -1.27
CA LEU A 69 0.82 -12.60 -2.68
C LEU A 69 0.19 -13.92 -3.13
N PRO A 70 -0.84 -13.88 -3.99
CA PRO A 70 -1.42 -15.09 -4.55
C PRO A 70 -0.45 -15.75 -5.52
N GLU A 71 -0.63 -17.05 -5.72
CA GLU A 71 0.07 -17.78 -6.77
C GLU A 71 -0.46 -17.39 -8.16
N LYS A 72 0.37 -17.60 -9.18
CA LYS A 72 -0.03 -17.28 -10.55
C LYS A 72 -1.24 -18.14 -10.97
N ASN A 73 -2.31 -17.47 -11.41
CA ASN A 73 -3.58 -18.09 -11.82
C ASN A 73 -4.37 -18.75 -10.67
N GLU A 74 -4.14 -18.34 -9.43
CA GLU A 74 -4.99 -18.72 -8.31
C GLU A 74 -6.43 -18.21 -8.54
N ASP A 75 -7.43 -19.05 -8.26
CA ASP A 75 -8.84 -18.76 -8.50
C ASP A 75 -9.57 -18.53 -7.17
N PHE A 76 -10.26 -17.39 -7.08
CA PHE A 76 -10.99 -16.95 -5.90
C PHE A 76 -12.52 -16.89 -6.13
N LEU A 77 -13.03 -17.44 -7.23
CA LEU A 77 -14.47 -17.45 -7.51
C LEU A 77 -15.26 -18.15 -6.40
N GLY A 78 -16.34 -17.50 -5.97
CA GLY A 78 -17.21 -17.98 -4.88
C GLY A 78 -16.64 -17.78 -3.47
N GLN A 79 -15.44 -17.22 -3.33
CA GLN A 79 -14.85 -16.90 -2.03
C GLN A 79 -15.26 -15.49 -1.56
N TYR A 80 -15.22 -15.28 -0.25
CA TYR A 80 -15.40 -13.95 0.34
C TYR A 80 -14.09 -13.16 0.30
N GLY A 81 -14.19 -11.87 -0.05
CA GLY A 81 -13.11 -10.90 0.02
C GLY A 81 -13.39 -9.83 1.08
N TRP A 82 -12.32 -9.28 1.66
CA TRP A 82 -12.39 -8.17 2.60
C TRP A 82 -11.71 -6.95 2.01
N ALA A 83 -12.37 -5.80 2.09
CA ALA A 83 -11.77 -4.50 1.78
C ALA A 83 -11.61 -3.72 3.09
N ALA A 84 -10.42 -3.18 3.33
CA ALA A 84 -10.11 -2.41 4.53
C ALA A 84 -9.47 -1.07 4.16
N GLY A 85 -9.78 -0.04 4.93
CA GLY A 85 -9.24 1.30 4.78
C GLY A 85 -10.02 2.31 5.61
N TRP A 86 -9.52 3.54 5.67
CA TRP A 86 -10.10 4.63 6.47
C TRP A 86 -11.05 5.53 5.69
N GLY A 87 -11.24 5.27 4.39
CA GLY A 87 -12.04 6.11 3.49
C GLY A 87 -11.37 7.46 3.25
N ALA A 88 -10.79 7.65 2.06
CA ALA A 88 -10.27 8.97 1.69
C ALA A 88 -11.44 9.96 1.60
N LEU A 89 -11.46 10.97 2.47
CA LEU A 89 -12.53 11.98 2.48
C LEU A 89 -12.37 13.02 1.37
N GLN A 90 -11.17 13.13 0.78
CA GLN A 90 -10.84 14.00 -0.35
C GLN A 90 -9.76 13.35 -1.23
N ALA A 91 -9.79 13.64 -2.53
CA ALA A 91 -8.84 13.19 -3.55
C ALA A 91 -7.80 14.26 -3.87
#